data_AF-A0A7X7ZRR8-F1
#
_entry.id   AF-A0A7X7ZRR8-F1
#
_cell.length_a   1.000
_cell.length_b   1.000
_cell.length_c   1.000
_cell.angle_alpha   90.00
_cell.angle_beta   90.00
_cell.angle_gamma   90.00
#
_symmetry.space_group_name_H-M   'P 1'
#
loop_
_entity.id
_entity.type
_entity.pdbx_description
1 polymer ?
#
loop_
_entity_poly.entity_id
_entity_poly.type
_entity_poly.pdbx_seq_one_letter_code
_entity_poly.pdbx_strand_id
1 'polypeptide(L)'
;MILSLLPVFAVIDPDVGIFSHSGIVELRDNGFWLKADPGNELRLLLAPASLLDSLGLALSTGDTLLVEGWRQDELLLVDKIWTSSADSPIILRDLENGNLATGGTATYWVDGQTCIGCRLCLSQCPTGAITFSKGKARIDSAKCTECGICVEGNDRFRGCPVSAIKKE
;
A
#
# COMPACT_ATOMS: atom_id res chain seq x y z
N MET A 1 -14.87 2.41 20.18
CA MET A 1 -14.70 1.02 19.75
C MET A 1 -15.12 0.96 18.29
N ILE A 2 -14.22 1.35 17.39
CA ILE A 2 -14.50 1.33 15.95
C ILE A 2 -14.42 -0.13 15.55
N LEU A 3 -15.55 -0.71 15.14
CA LEU A 3 -15.61 -2.09 14.67
C LEU A 3 -14.85 -2.14 13.34
N SER A 4 -13.59 -2.55 13.38
CA SER A 4 -12.74 -2.65 12.20
C SER A 4 -13.35 -3.62 11.19
N LEU A 5 -13.82 -3.09 10.06
CA LEU A 5 -14.29 -3.87 8.90
C LEU A 5 -13.12 -4.43 8.07
N LEU A 6 -11.90 -4.44 8.64
CA LEU A 6 -10.76 -5.02 7.94
C LEU A 6 -10.87 -6.54 8.00
N PRO A 7 -10.63 -7.23 6.87
CA PRO A 7 -10.55 -8.68 6.90
C PRO A 7 -9.49 -9.09 7.93
N VAL A 8 -9.74 -10.16 8.68
CA VAL A 8 -8.85 -10.74 9.71
C VAL A 8 -7.42 -11.05 9.20
N PHE A 9 -7.19 -10.89 7.89
CA PHE A 9 -5.93 -11.16 7.18
C PHE A 9 -5.25 -9.90 6.61
N ALA A 10 -5.80 -8.70 6.78
CA ALA A 10 -5.06 -7.49 6.44
C ALA A 10 -3.81 -7.46 7.31
N VAL A 11 -2.63 -7.29 6.69
CA VAL A 11 -1.38 -7.27 7.46
C VAL A 11 -1.47 -6.11 8.43
N ILE A 12 -1.87 -4.93 7.97
CA ILE A 12 -1.89 -3.70 8.77
C ILE A 12 -3.11 -3.66 9.68
N ASP A 13 -2.84 -3.72 10.98
CA ASP A 13 -3.84 -3.65 12.05
C ASP A 13 -4.25 -2.18 12.33
N PRO A 14 -5.56 -1.85 12.35
CA PRO A 14 -6.04 -0.49 12.62
C PRO A 14 -5.87 -0.07 14.09
N ASP A 15 -5.70 -1.03 15.02
CA ASP A 15 -5.62 -0.77 16.46
C ASP A 15 -4.23 -0.28 16.90
N VAL A 16 -3.28 -0.19 15.97
CA VAL A 16 -1.89 0.21 16.26
C VAL A 16 -1.75 1.74 16.38
N GLY A 17 -2.73 2.52 15.93
CA GLY A 17 -2.70 3.99 15.95
C GLY A 17 -1.98 4.60 14.74
N ILE A 18 -2.24 5.89 14.49
CA ILE A 18 -1.59 6.66 13.42
C ILE A 18 -0.30 7.26 13.96
N PHE A 19 0.82 7.00 13.27
CA PHE A 19 2.13 7.52 13.63
C PHE A 19 2.63 8.49 12.59
N SER A 20 3.38 9.49 13.05
CA SER A 20 4.03 10.48 12.21
C SER A 20 5.51 10.11 12.02
N HIS A 21 5.97 10.19 10.79
CA HIS A 21 7.35 9.91 10.41
C HIS A 21 7.85 11.00 9.46
N SER A 22 9.05 11.52 9.74
CA SER A 22 9.76 12.42 8.83
C SER A 22 11.00 11.74 8.29
N GLY A 23 11.37 12.07 7.06
CA GLY A 23 12.56 11.49 6.45
C GLY A 23 12.79 11.93 5.01
N ILE A 24 13.79 11.31 4.42
CA ILE A 24 14.18 11.54 3.03
C ILE A 24 13.67 10.38 2.18
N VAL A 25 13.07 10.70 1.03
CA VAL A 25 12.59 9.72 0.07
C VAL A 25 13.77 9.10 -0.66
N GLU A 26 13.73 7.78 -0.80
CA GLU A 26 14.61 7.00 -1.66
C GLU A 26 13.77 6.07 -2.54
N LEU A 27 14.06 6.07 -3.84
CA LEU A 27 13.45 5.14 -4.79
C LEU A 27 14.28 3.85 -4.80
N ARG A 28 13.67 2.74 -4.41
CA ARG A 28 14.32 1.42 -4.41
C ARG A 28 13.31 0.38 -4.89
N ASP A 29 13.74 -0.44 -5.84
CA ASP A 29 12.86 -1.35 -6.58
C ASP A 29 11.65 -0.58 -7.17
N ASN A 30 10.46 -1.19 -7.18
CA ASN A 30 9.21 -0.55 -7.60
C ASN A 30 8.49 0.18 -6.45
N GLY A 31 9.22 0.76 -5.49
CA GLY A 31 8.65 1.38 -4.29
C GLY A 31 9.32 2.68 -3.85
N PHE A 32 8.58 3.45 -3.07
CA PHE A 32 9.08 4.61 -2.34
C PHE A 32 9.44 4.21 -0.93
N TRP A 33 10.64 4.56 -0.51
CA TRP A 33 11.13 4.33 0.84
C TRP A 33 11.38 5.66 1.54
N LEU A 34 11.08 5.72 2.82
CA LEU A 34 11.36 6.86 3.68
C LEU A 34 12.44 6.46 4.67
N LYS A 35 13.61 7.10 4.56
CA LYS A 35 14.68 6.97 5.53
C LYS A 35 14.38 7.88 6.72
N ALA A 36 13.82 7.31 7.78
CA ALA A 36 13.37 8.03 8.97
C ALA A 36 14.41 8.00 10.10
N ASP A 37 14.46 9.07 10.89
CA ASP A 37 15.34 9.22 12.05
C ASP A 37 14.65 8.75 13.36
N PRO A 38 15.28 7.93 14.23
CA PRO A 38 16.60 7.31 14.11
C PRO A 38 16.54 5.89 13.54
N GLY A 39 17.05 5.74 12.30
CA GLY A 39 17.57 4.49 11.75
C GLY A 39 16.55 3.51 11.16
N ASN A 40 15.28 3.89 11.02
CA ASN A 40 14.26 3.02 10.41
C ASN A 40 14.05 3.41 8.95
N GLU A 41 13.99 2.42 8.07
CA GLU A 41 13.58 2.60 6.68
C GLU A 41 12.15 2.06 6.53
N LEU A 42 11.25 2.89 6.00
CA LEU A 42 9.85 2.55 5.84
C LEU A 42 9.49 2.53 4.36
N ARG A 43 8.98 1.41 3.86
CA ARG A 43 8.36 1.32 2.55
C ARG A 43 6.99 1.97 2.60
N LEU A 44 6.82 3.05 1.84
CA LEU A 44 5.57 3.80 1.76
C LEU A 44 4.59 3.05 0.86
N LEU A 45 3.47 2.62 1.45
CA LEU A 45 2.31 2.15 0.71
C LEU A 45 1.42 3.36 0.41
N LEU A 46 1.74 4.05 -0.69
CA LEU A 46 1.01 5.22 -1.18
C LEU A 46 -0.34 4.84 -1.80
N ALA A 47 -1.03 5.79 -2.40
CA ALA A 47 -2.18 5.53 -3.26
C ALA A 47 -1.74 5.11 -4.67
N PRO A 48 -2.61 4.50 -5.48
CA PRO A 48 -2.34 4.23 -6.89
C PRO A 48 -1.84 5.46 -7.64
N ALA A 49 -0.98 5.25 -8.63
CA ALA A 49 -0.41 6.31 -9.47
C ALA A 49 -1.49 7.25 -10.01
N SER A 50 -2.65 6.73 -10.41
CA SER A 50 -3.78 7.52 -10.89
C SER A 50 -4.23 8.62 -9.92
N LEU A 51 -4.22 8.34 -8.61
CA LEU A 51 -4.60 9.33 -7.60
C LEU A 51 -3.44 10.31 -7.37
N LEU A 52 -2.21 9.82 -7.26
CA LEU A 52 -1.03 10.67 -7.05
C LEU A 52 -0.88 11.70 -8.17
N ASP A 53 -1.03 11.27 -9.42
CA ASP A 53 -1.00 12.13 -10.61
C ASP A 53 -2.11 13.19 -10.56
N SER A 54 -3.34 12.79 -10.19
CA SER A 54 -4.47 13.73 -10.08
C SER A 54 -4.30 14.77 -8.97
N LEU A 55 -3.52 14.44 -7.93
CA LEU A 55 -3.17 15.33 -6.83
C LEU A 55 -1.90 16.15 -7.14
N GLY A 56 -1.26 15.93 -8.30
CA GLY A 56 0.00 16.58 -8.67
C GLY A 56 1.18 16.19 -7.77
N LEU A 57 1.09 15.05 -7.08
CA LEU A 57 2.13 14.58 -6.16
C LEU A 57 3.17 13.77 -6.93
N ALA A 58 4.28 14.41 -7.29
CA ALA A 58 5.45 13.76 -7.86
C ALA A 58 6.56 13.68 -6.80
N LEU A 59 6.97 12.45 -6.44
CA LEU A 59 8.03 12.20 -5.47
C LEU A 59 9.31 11.75 -6.17
N SER A 60 10.45 12.29 -5.72
CA SER A 60 11.79 12.00 -6.20
C SER A 60 12.71 11.62 -5.05
N THR A 61 13.79 10.89 -5.36
CA THR A 61 14.84 10.63 -4.36
C THR A 61 15.45 11.95 -3.89
N GLY A 62 15.57 12.11 -2.57
CA GLY A 62 16.05 13.34 -1.93
C GLY A 62 14.94 14.25 -1.42
N ASP A 63 13.68 14.01 -1.79
CA ASP A 63 12.55 14.78 -1.26
C ASP A 63 12.43 14.55 0.24
N THR A 64 12.13 15.63 0.98
CA THR A 64 11.85 15.53 2.42
C THR A 64 10.34 15.48 2.61
N LEU A 65 9.86 14.46 3.32
CA LEU A 65 8.46 14.28 3.63
C LEU A 65 8.25 14.20 5.14
N LEU A 66 7.09 14.70 5.56
CA LEU A 66 6.43 14.26 6.77
C LEU A 66 5.21 13.43 6.33
N VAL A 67 5.05 12.24 6.88
CA VAL A 67 3.94 11.34 6.56
C VAL A 67 3.28 10.87 7.83
N GLU A 68 1.97 10.71 7.78
CA GLU A 68 1.20 10.02 8.81
C GLU A 68 0.63 8.74 8.24
N GLY A 69 0.54 7.68 9.05
CA GLY A 69 -0.04 6.43 8.61
C GLY A 69 -0.03 5.32 9.65
N TRP A 70 -0.55 4.16 9.26
CA TRP A 70 -0.44 2.93 10.04
C TRP A 70 0.85 2.21 9.68
N ARG A 71 1.68 1.95 10.70
CA ARG A 71 2.94 1.24 10.54
C ARG A 71 2.78 -0.22 10.95
N GLN A 72 3.34 -1.12 10.14
CA GLN A 72 3.57 -2.49 10.52
C GLN A 72 4.91 -2.98 9.96
N ASP A 73 5.80 -3.40 10.87
CA ASP A 73 7.18 -3.71 10.54
C ASP A 73 7.85 -2.55 9.76
N GLU A 74 8.24 -2.80 8.52
CA GLU A 74 8.84 -1.85 7.58
C GLU A 74 7.82 -1.21 6.63
N LEU A 75 6.55 -1.63 6.66
CA LEU A 75 5.51 -1.07 5.80
C LEU A 75 4.80 0.08 6.51
N LEU A 76 4.61 1.19 5.80
CA LEU A 76 3.80 2.31 6.27
C LEU A 76 2.66 2.57 5.28
N LEU A 77 1.42 2.30 5.70
CA LEU A 77 0.23 2.70 4.96
C LEU A 77 -0.06 4.17 5.20
N VAL A 78 0.26 4.98 4.21
CA VAL A 78 0.26 6.45 4.34
C VAL A 78 -1.15 7.02 4.28
N ASP A 79 -1.57 7.71 5.33
CA ASP A 79 -2.82 8.46 5.40
C ASP A 79 -2.67 9.84 4.76
N LYS A 80 -1.68 10.60 5.23
CA LYS A 80 -1.45 12.01 4.89
C LYS A 80 0.03 12.26 4.59
N ILE A 81 0.29 13.19 3.68
CA ILE A 81 1.64 13.57 3.24
C ILE A 81 1.79 15.08 3.28
N TRP A 82 2.85 15.57 3.91
CA TRP A 82 3.32 16.93 3.80
C TRP A 82 4.62 16.93 3.01
N THR A 83 4.65 17.69 1.93
CA THR A 83 5.86 17.99 1.18
C THR A 83 6.36 19.38 1.57
N SER A 84 7.64 19.66 1.30
CA SER A 84 8.24 20.98 1.58
C SER A 84 7.53 22.16 0.90
N SER A 85 6.71 21.88 -0.12
CA SER A 85 6.02 22.88 -0.95
C SER A 85 4.56 23.11 -0.57
N ALA A 86 4.03 22.44 0.46
CA ALA A 86 2.59 22.46 0.78
C ALA A 86 2.31 22.91 2.22
N ASP A 87 1.41 23.88 2.37
CA ASP A 87 0.93 24.40 3.66
C ASP A 87 -0.09 23.46 4.35
N SER A 88 -0.53 22.41 3.67
CA SER A 88 -1.53 21.46 4.14
C SER A 88 -1.24 20.05 3.64
N PRO A 89 -1.64 19.01 4.38
CA PRO A 89 -1.41 17.64 3.94
C PRO A 89 -2.18 17.30 2.68
N ILE A 90 -1.55 16.54 1.81
CA ILE A 90 -2.22 15.75 0.79
C ILE A 90 -2.79 14.51 1.47
N ILE A 91 -4.10 14.35 1.40
CA ILE A 91 -4.82 13.23 2.00
C ILE A 91 -4.93 12.10 0.96
N LEU A 92 -4.39 10.92 1.27
CA LEU A 92 -4.44 9.76 0.39
C LEU A 92 -5.62 8.83 0.70
N ARG A 93 -6.06 8.81 1.96
CA ARG A 93 -7.13 7.95 2.51
C ARG A 93 -7.60 8.50 3.86
N ASP A 94 -8.50 7.79 4.52
CA ASP A 94 -9.07 8.17 5.81
C ASP A 94 -8.90 7.01 6.80
N LEU A 95 -7.68 6.89 7.34
CA LEU A 95 -7.36 5.85 8.31
C LEU A 95 -8.02 6.08 9.67
N GLU A 96 -8.33 7.32 10.04
CA GLU A 96 -9.05 7.63 11.28
C GLU A 96 -10.41 6.92 11.34
N ASN A 97 -11.11 6.80 10.20
CA ASN A 97 -12.36 6.05 10.09
C ASN A 97 -12.19 4.62 9.52
N GLY A 98 -10.95 4.15 9.39
CA GLY A 98 -10.62 2.81 8.89
C GLY A 98 -10.90 2.59 7.40
N ASN A 99 -11.00 3.66 6.61
CA ASN A 99 -11.23 3.59 5.19
C ASN A 99 -9.92 3.47 4.41
N LEU A 100 -9.65 2.27 3.90
CA LEU A 100 -8.49 1.98 3.07
C LEU A 100 -8.65 2.38 1.60
N ALA A 101 -9.87 2.69 1.17
CA ALA A 101 -10.13 3.04 -0.21
C ALA A 101 -9.47 4.38 -0.53
N THR A 102 -8.67 4.35 -1.59
CA THR A 102 -8.13 5.54 -2.21
C THR A 102 -9.09 5.94 -3.33
N GLY A 103 -9.31 7.24 -3.55
CA GLY A 103 -10.15 7.72 -4.68
C GLY A 103 -9.59 7.40 -6.07
N GLY A 104 -8.51 6.62 -6.16
CA GLY A 104 -7.86 6.18 -7.40
C GLY A 104 -8.25 4.76 -7.81
N THR A 105 -7.79 4.36 -9.00
CA THR A 105 -7.98 3.02 -9.54
C THR A 105 -6.62 2.36 -9.76
N ALA A 106 -6.32 1.33 -8.98
CA ALA A 106 -5.11 0.53 -9.21
C ALA A 106 -5.19 -0.27 -10.52
N THR A 107 -4.05 -0.44 -11.19
CA THR A 107 -3.94 -1.15 -12.48
C THR A 107 -3.56 -2.62 -12.36
N TYR A 108 -3.35 -3.12 -11.13
CA TYR A 108 -3.12 -4.55 -10.90
C TYR A 108 -4.40 -5.37 -11.06
N TRP A 109 -4.31 -6.50 -11.76
CA TRP A 109 -5.43 -7.41 -11.99
C TRP A 109 -5.01 -8.88 -11.97
N VAL A 110 -5.99 -9.79 -11.87
CA VAL A 110 -5.78 -11.24 -11.83
C VAL A 110 -6.28 -11.90 -13.12
N ASP A 111 -5.38 -12.55 -13.83
CA ASP A 111 -5.68 -13.46 -14.92
C ASP A 111 -6.35 -14.74 -14.38
N GLY A 112 -7.66 -14.82 -14.58
CA GLY A 112 -8.47 -15.93 -14.11
C GLY A 112 -8.13 -17.28 -14.76
N GLN A 113 -7.55 -17.30 -15.96
CA GLN A 113 -7.16 -18.55 -16.62
C GLN A 113 -5.87 -19.10 -16.00
N THR A 114 -4.92 -18.22 -15.72
CA THR A 114 -3.62 -18.58 -15.15
C THR A 114 -3.70 -18.83 -13.63
N CYS A 115 -4.58 -18.14 -12.91
CA CYS A 115 -4.69 -18.27 -11.46
C CYS A 115 -5.12 -19.68 -11.04
N ILE A 116 -4.24 -20.40 -10.33
CA ILE A 116 -4.53 -21.76 -9.82
C ILE A 116 -5.26 -21.79 -8.48
N GLY A 117 -5.64 -20.63 -7.93
CA GLY A 117 -6.40 -20.56 -6.69
C GLY A 117 -5.63 -20.97 -5.42
N CYS A 118 -4.30 -20.85 -5.39
CA CYS A 118 -3.46 -21.24 -4.25
C CYS A 118 -3.61 -20.37 -3.00
N ARG A 119 -4.25 -19.21 -3.12
CA ARG A 119 -4.56 -18.23 -2.04
C ARG A 119 -3.35 -17.58 -1.34
N LEU A 120 -2.12 -17.85 -1.76
CA LEU A 120 -0.93 -17.28 -1.13
C LEU A 120 -0.98 -15.75 -1.08
N CYS A 121 -1.34 -15.10 -2.19
CA CYS A 121 -1.39 -13.65 -2.29
C CYS A 121 -2.40 -12.96 -1.34
N LEU A 122 -3.44 -13.66 -0.87
CA LEU A 122 -4.44 -13.07 0.04
C LEU A 122 -3.79 -12.60 1.34
N SER A 123 -3.05 -13.50 1.99
CA SER A 123 -2.37 -13.22 3.26
C SER A 123 -1.18 -12.26 3.16
N GLN A 124 -0.74 -11.96 1.94
CA GLN A 124 0.45 -11.15 1.68
C GLN A 124 0.10 -9.72 1.27
N CYS A 125 -1.18 -9.45 0.98
CA CYS A 125 -1.63 -8.12 0.62
C CYS A 125 -1.77 -7.26 1.88
N PRO A 126 -0.95 -6.19 2.05
CA PRO A 126 -0.94 -5.47 3.32
C PRO A 126 -2.27 -4.78 3.66
N THR A 127 -3.00 -4.33 2.63
CA THR A 127 -4.29 -3.65 2.75
C THR A 127 -5.49 -4.59 2.65
N GLY A 128 -5.27 -5.89 2.48
CA GLY A 128 -6.35 -6.85 2.27
C GLY A 128 -7.16 -6.61 0.98
N ALA A 129 -6.59 -5.92 -0.01
CA ALA A 129 -7.25 -5.67 -1.30
C ALA A 129 -7.51 -6.95 -2.12
N ILE A 130 -6.81 -8.05 -1.82
CA ILE A 130 -6.98 -9.31 -2.54
C ILE A 130 -8.02 -10.19 -1.84
N THR A 131 -9.09 -10.51 -2.55
CA THR A 131 -10.17 -11.41 -2.10
C THR A 131 -10.19 -12.71 -2.91
N PHE A 132 -10.98 -13.69 -2.48
CA PHE A 132 -11.13 -14.97 -3.16
C PHE A 132 -12.60 -15.27 -3.45
N SER A 133 -12.92 -15.49 -4.72
CA SER A 133 -14.27 -15.84 -5.15
C SER A 133 -14.22 -16.75 -6.39
N LYS A 134 -15.18 -17.67 -6.49
CA LYS A 134 -15.31 -18.61 -7.63
C LYS A 134 -13.99 -19.33 -7.97
N GLY A 135 -13.24 -19.74 -6.94
CA GLY A 135 -11.98 -20.48 -7.11
C GLY A 135 -10.77 -19.64 -7.53
N LYS A 136 -10.90 -18.31 -7.61
CA LYS A 136 -9.86 -17.42 -8.14
C LYS A 136 -9.65 -16.21 -7.20
N ALA A 137 -8.44 -15.67 -7.22
CA ALA A 137 -8.16 -14.39 -6.57
C ALA A 137 -8.81 -13.24 -7.36
N ARG A 138 -9.14 -12.15 -6.66
CA ARG A 138 -9.65 -10.88 -7.20
C ARG A 138 -8.98 -9.73 -6.45
N ILE A 139 -8.76 -8.61 -7.14
CA ILE A 139 -8.19 -7.39 -6.54
C ILE A 139 -9.29 -6.33 -6.48
N ASP A 140 -9.50 -5.77 -5.30
CA ASP A 140 -10.24 -4.53 -5.09
C ASP A 140 -9.33 -3.36 -5.45
N SER A 141 -9.57 -2.76 -6.62
CA SER A 141 -8.74 -1.69 -7.16
C SER A 141 -8.76 -0.42 -6.31
N ALA A 142 -9.81 -0.20 -5.51
CA ALA A 142 -9.91 0.97 -4.66
C ALA A 142 -8.99 0.87 -3.43
N LYS A 143 -8.71 -0.35 -2.94
CA LYS A 143 -7.87 -0.61 -1.75
C LYS A 143 -6.42 -0.97 -2.09
N CYS A 144 -6.15 -1.33 -3.33
CA CYS A 144 -4.83 -1.72 -3.77
C CYS A 144 -3.91 -0.48 -3.80
N THR A 145 -2.74 -0.58 -3.18
CA THR A 145 -1.74 0.51 -3.14
C THR A 145 -0.70 0.41 -4.25
N GLU A 146 -0.86 -0.56 -5.14
CA GLU A 146 0.13 -0.92 -6.17
C GLU A 146 1.51 -1.32 -5.63
N CYS A 147 1.59 -1.78 -4.38
CA CYS A 147 2.86 -2.13 -3.72
C CYS A 147 3.65 -3.29 -4.35
N GLY A 148 3.15 -3.99 -5.37
CA GLY A 148 3.90 -5.03 -6.07
C GLY A 148 4.13 -6.34 -5.30
N ILE A 149 3.93 -6.42 -3.98
CA ILE A 149 4.22 -7.62 -3.16
C ILE A 149 3.56 -8.90 -3.71
N CYS A 150 2.35 -8.78 -4.26
CA CYS A 150 1.63 -9.91 -4.84
C CYS A 150 2.30 -10.51 -6.11
N VAL A 151 3.17 -9.74 -6.78
CA VAL A 151 3.93 -10.13 -7.97
C VAL A 151 5.39 -10.37 -7.65
N GLU A 152 6.03 -9.45 -6.92
CA GLU A 152 7.48 -9.43 -6.65
C GLU A 152 7.85 -10.22 -5.40
N GLY A 153 6.92 -10.28 -4.44
CA GLY A 153 7.16 -10.93 -3.16
C GLY A 153 7.67 -10.00 -2.06
N ASN A 154 8.14 -10.64 -0.99
CA ASN A 154 8.78 -10.12 0.20
C ASN A 154 9.66 -11.24 0.81
N ASP A 155 10.21 -11.05 2.01
CA ASP A 155 11.11 -12.03 2.66
C ASP A 155 10.52 -13.44 2.86
N ARG A 156 9.20 -13.56 2.91
CA ARG A 156 8.49 -14.83 3.20
C ARG A 156 7.67 -15.35 2.03
N PHE A 157 7.54 -14.58 0.96
CA PHE A 157 6.68 -14.89 -0.18
C PHE A 157 7.35 -14.46 -1.47
N ARG A 158 7.49 -15.36 -2.46
CA ARG A 158 8.19 -15.07 -3.72
C ARG A 158 7.30 -14.50 -4.83
N GLY A 159 6.17 -13.90 -4.48
CA GLY A 159 5.19 -13.44 -5.46
C GLY A 159 4.31 -14.57 -6.02
N CYS A 160 3.41 -14.23 -6.94
CA CYS A 160 2.48 -15.17 -7.54
C CYS A 160 3.24 -16.31 -8.26
N PRO A 161 3.13 -17.58 -7.83
CA PRO A 161 3.96 -18.67 -8.35
C PRO A 161 3.65 -19.05 -9.81
N VAL A 162 2.54 -18.56 -10.34
CA VAL A 162 2.09 -18.81 -11.71
C VAL A 162 1.97 -17.51 -12.51
N SER A 163 2.46 -16.39 -11.98
CA SER A 163 2.42 -15.07 -12.63
C SER A 163 1.01 -14.67 -13.12
N ALA A 164 -0.02 -15.06 -12.37
CA ALA A 164 -1.40 -14.74 -12.70
C ALA A 164 -1.80 -13.30 -12.33
N ILE A 165 -0.96 -12.58 -11.58
CA ILE A 165 -1.21 -11.18 -11.22
C ILE A 165 -0.34 -10.30 -12.10
N LYS A 166 -0.96 -9.32 -12.77
CA LYS A 166 -0.33 -8.47 -13.79
C LYS A 166 -0.64 -7.01 -13.50
N LYS A 167 0.17 -6.10 -14.04
CA LYS A 167 -0.04 -4.65 -14.04
C LYS A 167 -0.23 -4.21 -15.49
N GLU A 168 -1.26 -3.40 -15.77
CA GLU A 168 -1.42 -2.73 -17.07
C GLU A 168 -0.40 -1.60 -17.25
#